data_AF-A0A3D3YT45-F1
#
_entry.id   AF-A0A3D3YT45-F1
#
_cell.length_a   1.000
_cell.length_b   1.000
_cell.length_c   1.000
_cell.angle_alpha   90.00
_cell.angle_beta   90.00
_cell.angle_gamma   90.00
#
_symmetry.space_group_name_H-M   'P 1'
#
loop_
_entity.id
_entity.type
_entity.pdbx_description
1 polymer ?
#
loop_
_entity_poly.entity_id
_entity_poly.type
_entity_poly.pdbx_seq_one_letter_code
_entity_poly.pdbx_strand_id
1 'polypeptide(L)'
;MFERFTDRARRVVVLAQEESRLLNHHYIGTEHLLLGLLAEGEGVACQVLTSMGIALEAVRSQVEEIIGQGQAAPTGHIPFTPRAKKVLELSLREALQL
;
A
#
# COMPACT_ATOMS: atom_id res chain seq x y z
N MET A 1 15.33 -0.88 -7.43
CA MET A 1 13.97 -1.40 -7.74
C MET A 1 13.02 -0.25 -8.07
N PHE A 2 12.80 0.68 -7.14
CA PHE A 2 11.87 1.81 -7.32
C PHE A 2 12.26 2.82 -8.42
N GLU A 3 13.51 2.82 -8.89
CA GLU A 3 13.96 3.66 -10.02
C GLU A 3 13.23 3.36 -11.34
N ARG A 4 12.62 2.18 -11.46
CA ARG A 4 11.82 1.79 -12.62
C ARG A 4 10.34 2.16 -12.50
N PHE A 5 9.94 2.74 -11.37
CA PHE A 5 8.56 3.18 -11.14
C PHE A 5 8.39 4.66 -11.49
N THR A 6 7.20 4.98 -11.98
CA THR A 6 6.77 6.38 -12.13
C THR A 6 6.73 7.09 -10.78
N ASP A 7 6.77 8.41 -10.80
CA ASP A 7 6.66 9.23 -9.58
C ASP A 7 5.38 8.90 -8.80
N ARG A 8 4.28 8.66 -9.53
CA ARG A 8 3.01 8.21 -8.95
C ARG A 8 3.13 6.85 -8.27
N ALA A 9 3.72 5.85 -8.92
CA ALA A 9 3.90 4.53 -8.32
C ALA A 9 4.87 4.56 -7.12
N ARG A 10 5.87 5.46 -7.12
CA ARG A 10 6.70 5.70 -5.93
C ARG A 10 5.92 6.35 -4.79
N ARG A 11 5.03 7.31 -5.10
CA ARG A 11 4.15 7.95 -4.10
C ARG A 11 3.25 6.92 -3.40
N VAL A 12 2.68 5.94 -4.11
CA VAL A 12 1.89 4.84 -3.52
C VAL A 12 2.68 4.10 -2.43
N VAL A 13 3.96 3.87 -2.65
CA VAL A 13 4.82 3.16 -1.67
C VAL A 13 5.07 4.01 -0.43
N VAL A 14 5.22 5.33 -0.59
CA VAL A 14 5.33 6.26 0.54
C VAL A 14 4.04 6.28 1.34
N LEU A 15 2.89 6.38 0.67
CA LEU A 15 1.58 6.35 1.31
C LEU A 15 1.32 5.02 2.03
N ALA A 16 1.76 3.89 1.47
CA ALA A 16 1.69 2.60 2.13
C ALA A 16 2.51 2.57 3.45
N GLN A 17 3.66 3.24 3.49
CA GLN A 17 4.45 3.38 4.71
C GLN A 17 3.74 4.29 5.73
N GLU A 18 3.08 5.35 5.29
CA GLU A 18 2.28 6.21 6.17
C GLU A 18 1.10 5.44 6.78
N GLU A 19 0.38 4.67 5.98
CA GLU A 19 -0.71 3.80 6.46
C GLU A 19 -0.22 2.76 7.46
N SER A 20 0.96 2.16 7.25
CA SER A 20 1.52 1.23 8.25
C SER A 20 1.88 1.94 9.56
N ARG A 21 2.26 3.22 9.52
CA ARG A 21 2.50 4.01 10.73
C ARG A 21 1.21 4.36 11.45
N LEU A 22 0.16 4.75 10.71
CA LEU A 22 -1.16 5.05 11.27
C LEU A 22 -1.74 3.85 12.01
N LEU A 23 -1.53 2.64 11.47
CA LEU A 23 -1.98 1.39 12.06
C LEU A 23 -1.02 0.81 13.13
N ASN A 24 0.08 1.51 13.43
CA ASN A 24 1.15 1.04 14.32
C ASN A 24 1.77 -0.31 13.89
N HIS A 25 1.74 -0.63 12.59
CA HIS A 25 2.30 -1.84 12.04
C HIS A 25 3.80 -1.67 11.72
N HIS A 26 4.62 -2.55 12.31
CA HIS A 26 6.09 -2.54 12.14
C HIS A 26 6.57 -3.18 10.83
N TYR A 27 5.69 -3.33 9.84
CA TYR A 27 6.00 -3.85 8.53
C TYR A 27 5.09 -3.22 7.47
N ILE A 28 5.53 -3.21 6.22
CA ILE A 28 4.69 -2.84 5.07
C ILE A 28 4.22 -4.12 4.38
N GLY A 29 2.94 -4.43 4.60
CA GLY A 29 2.22 -5.56 4.01
C GLY A 29 1.53 -5.23 2.69
N THR A 30 0.81 -6.21 2.13
CA THR A 30 0.05 -6.01 0.88
C THR A 30 -1.18 -5.14 1.09
N GLU A 31 -1.77 -5.21 2.28
CA GLU A 31 -2.86 -4.36 2.74
C GLU A 31 -2.47 -2.89 2.79
N HIS A 32 -1.24 -2.59 3.21
CA HIS A 32 -0.72 -1.23 3.22
C HIS A 32 -0.48 -0.70 1.80
N LEU A 33 -0.02 -1.55 0.88
CA LEU A 33 0.09 -1.20 -0.54
C LEU A 33 -1.29 -0.90 -1.15
N LEU A 34 -2.33 -1.67 -0.78
CA LEU A 34 -3.70 -1.41 -1.19
C LEU A 34 -4.21 -0.06 -0.65
N LEU A 35 -4.00 0.21 0.64
CA LEU A 35 -4.34 1.51 1.23
C LEU A 35 -3.57 2.65 0.55
N GLY A 36 -2.28 2.47 0.25
CA GLY A 36 -1.48 3.45 -0.49
C GLY A 36 -1.97 3.70 -1.91
N LEU A 37 -2.52 2.69 -2.61
CA LEU A 37 -3.14 2.85 -3.93
C LEU A 37 -4.40 3.70 -3.86
N LEU A 38 -5.23 3.49 -2.85
CA LEU A 38 -6.47 4.25 -2.62
C LEU A 38 -6.16 5.69 -2.13
N ALA A 39 -5.18 5.83 -1.24
CA ALA A 39 -4.75 7.12 -0.70
C ALA A 39 -4.09 8.03 -1.74
N GLU A 40 -3.55 7.47 -2.84
CA GLU A 40 -3.00 8.30 -3.93
C GLU A 40 -4.08 9.08 -4.67
N GLY A 41 -5.34 8.62 -4.64
CA GLY A 41 -6.53 9.39 -5.01
C GLY A 41 -6.77 9.56 -6.51
N GLU A 42 -5.73 9.72 -7.32
CA GLU A 42 -5.85 10.14 -8.73
C GLU A 42 -5.50 9.05 -9.75
N GLY A 43 -4.82 7.99 -9.32
CA GLY A 43 -4.30 6.93 -10.18
C GLY A 43 -5.38 5.99 -10.69
N VAL A 44 -5.08 5.33 -11.82
CA VAL A 44 -5.98 4.37 -12.48
C VAL A 44 -6.46 3.29 -11.50
N ALA A 45 -5.57 2.78 -10.66
CA ALA A 45 -5.94 1.78 -9.65
C ALA A 45 -6.97 2.31 -8.64
N CYS A 46 -6.79 3.54 -8.14
CA CYS A 46 -7.74 4.19 -7.23
C CYS A 46 -9.12 4.35 -7.91
N GLN A 47 -9.13 4.83 -9.16
CA GLN A 47 -10.36 5.02 -9.93
C GLN A 47 -11.12 3.70 -10.13
N VAL A 48 -10.40 2.63 -10.52
CA VAL A 48 -11.00 1.30 -10.70
C VAL A 48 -11.58 0.79 -9.38
N LEU A 49 -10.82 0.79 -8.29
CA LEU A 49 -11.29 0.33 -6.98
C LEU A 49 -12.51 1.14 -6.50
N THR A 50 -12.45 2.47 -6.63
CA THR A 50 -13.56 3.36 -6.23
C THR A 50 -14.82 3.10 -7.06
N SER A 51 -14.69 2.85 -8.38
CA SER A 51 -15.82 2.49 -9.24
C SER A 51 -16.46 1.14 -8.88
N MET A 52 -15.71 0.26 -8.20
CA MET A 52 -16.23 -0.98 -7.62
C MET A 52 -16.84 -0.79 -6.22
N GLY A 53 -16.94 0.45 -5.73
CA GLY A 53 -17.45 0.77 -4.40
C GLY A 53 -16.45 0.56 -3.26
N ILE A 54 -15.16 0.41 -3.58
CA ILE A 54 -14.10 0.20 -2.59
C ILE A 54 -13.52 1.57 -2.20
N ALA A 55 -13.88 2.06 -1.02
CA ALA A 55 -13.42 3.34 -0.49
C ALA A 55 -12.26 3.15 0.52
N LEU A 56 -11.36 4.15 0.59
CA LEU A 56 -10.19 4.13 1.48
C LEU A 56 -10.55 3.83 2.93
N GLU A 57 -11.49 4.59 3.51
CA GLU A 57 -11.90 4.42 4.91
C GLU A 57 -12.46 3.02 5.19
N ALA A 58 -13.28 2.49 4.27
CA ALA A 58 -13.86 1.16 4.42
C ALA A 58 -12.77 0.06 4.41
N VAL A 59 -11.76 0.20 3.54
CA VAL A 59 -10.62 -0.73 3.52
C VAL A 59 -9.77 -0.58 4.77
N ARG A 60 -9.55 0.64 5.26
CA ARG A 60 -8.78 0.86 6.50
C ARG A 60 -9.44 0.20 7.69
N SER A 61 -10.75 0.39 7.86
CA SER A 61 -11.50 -0.26 8.94
C SER A 61 -11.47 -1.80 8.84
N GLN A 62 -11.58 -2.36 7.63
CA GLN A 62 -11.45 -3.81 7.41
C GLN A 62 -10.05 -4.33 7.78
N VAL A 63 -9.00 -3.59 7.44
CA VAL A 63 -7.62 -3.95 7.79
C VAL A 63 -7.44 -3.93 9.31
N GLU A 64 -7.96 -2.90 9.99
CA GLU A 64 -7.95 -2.81 11.45
C GLU A 64 -8.73 -3.95 12.12
N GLU A 65 -9.87 -4.35 11.56
CA GLU A 65 -10.66 -5.46 12.09
C GLU A 65 -9.95 -6.81 11.97
N ILE A 66 -9.29 -7.06 10.82
CA ILE A 66 -8.65 -8.35 10.52
C ILE A 66 -7.29 -8.48 11.22
N ILE A 67 -6.49 -7.41 11.24
CA ILE A 67 -5.09 -7.44 11.72
C ILE A 67 -4.98 -6.85 13.14
N GLY A 68 -5.87 -5.95 13.51
CA GLY A 68 -5.77 -5.12 14.70
C GLY A 68 -4.96 -3.84 14.47
N GLN A 69 -4.83 -3.03 15.52
CA GLN A 69 -3.82 -1.98 15.59
C GLN A 69 -2.63 -2.44 16.43
N GLY A 70 -1.42 -2.03 16.02
CA GLY A 70 -0.22 -2.23 16.82
C GLY A 70 -0.21 -1.40 18.11
N GLN A 71 0.65 -1.79 19.06
CA GLN A 71 0.73 -1.16 20.38
C GLN A 71 1.41 0.21 20.38
N ALA A 72 2.34 0.45 19.43
CA ALA A 72 3.09 1.70 19.34
C ALA A 72 3.52 1.98 17.90
N ALA A 73 3.60 3.26 17.55
CA ALA A 73 4.05 3.67 16.23
C ALA A 73 5.51 3.21 15.99
N PRO A 74 5.83 2.60 14.83
CA PRO A 74 7.18 2.15 14.53
C PRO A 74 8.17 3.32 14.47
N THR A 75 9.30 3.20 15.16
CA THR A 75 10.42 4.15 15.02
C THR A 75 11.42 3.65 13.99
N GLY A 76 11.88 4.52 13.09
CA GLY A 76 12.91 4.18 12.10
C GLY A 76 12.37 3.46 10.86
N HIS A 77 13.19 2.56 10.31
CA HIS A 77 12.93 1.86 9.04
C HIS A 77 11.89 0.76 9.20
N ILE A 78 10.84 0.80 8.37
CA ILE A 78 9.77 -0.20 8.34
C ILE A 78 9.99 -1.11 7.13
N PRO A 79 10.32 -2.40 7.32
CA PRO A 79 10.60 -3.29 6.20
C PRO A 79 9.32 -3.76 5.49
N PHE A 80 9.42 -4.05 4.19
CA PHE A 80 8.39 -4.78 3.47
C PHE A 80 8.36 -6.25 3.85
N THR A 81 7.15 -6.81 3.97
CA THR A 81 6.95 -8.27 4.07
C THR A 81 7.40 -8.97 2.78
N PRO A 82 7.73 -10.28 2.82
CA PRO A 82 8.07 -11.04 1.61
C PRO A 82 6.97 -10.98 0.54
N ARG A 83 5.69 -11.02 0.95
CA ARG A 83 4.54 -10.92 0.04
C ARG A 83 4.44 -9.54 -0.60
N ALA A 84 4.62 -8.47 0.17
CA ALA A 84 4.63 -7.11 -0.37
C ALA A 84 5.78 -6.91 -1.37
N LYS A 85 6.99 -7.40 -1.08
CA LYS A 85 8.11 -7.38 -2.04
C LYS A 85 7.75 -8.14 -3.32
N LYS A 86 7.07 -9.28 -3.21
CA LYS A 86 6.62 -10.05 -4.37
C LYS A 86 5.60 -9.29 -5.21
N VAL A 87 4.64 -8.60 -4.59
CA VAL A 87 3.66 -7.76 -5.30
C VAL A 87 4.36 -6.65 -6.10
N LEU A 88 5.34 -5.95 -5.52
CA LEU A 88 6.11 -4.91 -6.22
C LEU A 88 6.94 -5.48 -7.39
N GLU A 89 7.45 -6.70 -7.24
CA GLU A 89 8.13 -7.39 -8.34
C GLU A 89 7.14 -7.76 -9.47
N LEU A 90 5.97 -8.29 -9.12
CA LEU A 90 4.94 -8.66 -10.08
C LEU A 90 4.41 -7.44 -10.84
N SER A 91 4.19 -6.32 -10.16
CA SER A 91 3.73 -5.08 -10.82
C SER A 91 4.77 -4.55 -11.81
N LEU A 92 6.06 -4.69 -11.50
CA LEU A 92 7.13 -4.33 -12.44
C LEU A 92 7.15 -5.25 -13.65
N ARG A 93 6.99 -6.57 -13.45
CA ARG A 93 6.96 -7.54 -14.55
C ARG A 93 5.77 -7.30 -15.47
N GLU A 94 4.60 -7.07 -14.90
CA GLU A 94 3.37 -6.76 -15.65
C GLU A 94 3.55 -5.51 -16.50
N ALA A 95 4.09 -4.43 -15.92
CA ALA A 95 4.35 -3.19 -16.64
C ALA A 95 5.38 -3.32 -17.79
N LEU A 96 6.23 -4.35 -17.78
CA LEU A 96 7.19 -4.64 -18.85
C LEU A 96 6.63 -5.58 -19.92
N GLN A 97 5.49 -6.22 -19.68
CA GLN A 97 4.81 -7.11 -20.63
C GLN A 97 3.79 -6.36 -21.51
N LEU A 98 3.39 -5.16 -21.10
CA LEU A 98 2.58 -4.20 -21.87
C LEU A 98 3.46 -3.32 -22.74
#